data_AF-A0A944VSC6-F1
#
_entry.id   AF-A0A944VSC6-F1
#
_cell.length_a   1.000
_cell.length_b   1.000
_cell.length_c   1.000
_cell.angle_alpha   90.00
_cell.angle_beta   90.00
_cell.angle_gamma   90.00
#
_symmetry.space_group_name_H-M   'P 1'
#
loop_
_entity.id
_entity.type
_entity.pdbx_description
1 polymer ?
#
loop_
_entity_poly.entity_id
_entity_poly.type
_entity_poly.pdbx_seq_one_letter_code
_entity_poly.pdbx_strand_id
1 'polypeptide(L)' 'MHFDGRKLIDYVISSQTERKLTFADCAQIPLHEGVETPDDVIRIEELRTMQVDFEVVAKKLQEIQPYLKGWVGY' A
#
# COMPACT_ATOMS: atom_id res chain seq x y z
N MET A 1 27.06 13.54 9.28
CA MET A 1 26.17 13.05 8.20
C MET A 1 24.94 13.93 8.18
N HIS A 2 24.56 14.49 7.03
CA HIS A 2 23.32 15.26 6.87
C HIS A 2 22.25 14.34 6.30
N PHE A 3 21.11 14.24 6.97
CA PHE A 3 19.97 13.46 6.50
C PHE A 3 19.26 14.24 5.38
N ASP A 4 18.99 13.57 4.26
CA ASP A 4 18.21 14.11 3.15
C ASP A 4 16.92 13.30 3.03
N GLY A 5 15.83 13.88 3.53
CA GLY A 5 14.52 13.22 3.54
C GLY A 5 14.00 12.91 2.14
N ARG A 6 14.35 13.72 1.12
CA ARG A 6 13.90 13.44 -0.26
C ARG A 6 14.55 12.19 -0.79
N LYS A 7 15.87 12.04 -0.63
CA LYS A 7 16.58 10.82 -1.02
C LYS A 7 16.05 9.57 -0.33
N LEU A 8 15.65 9.67 0.94
CA LEU A 8 15.00 8.56 1.64
C LEU A 8 13.67 8.21 0.97
N ILE A 9 12.81 9.19 0.75
CA ILE A 9 11.49 8.96 0.15
C ILE A 9 11.63 8.41 -1.27
N ASP A 10 12.49 9.01 -2.11
CA ASP A 10 12.78 8.55 -3.47
C ASP A 10 13.22 7.08 -3.49
N TYR A 11 14.04 6.68 -2.51
CA TYR A 11 14.45 5.29 -2.37
C TYR A 11 13.29 4.40 -1.91
N VAL A 12 12.49 4.82 -0.93
CA VAL A 12 11.33 4.06 -0.41
C VAL A 12 10.30 3.79 -1.50
N ILE A 13 10.05 4.76 -2.38
CA ILE A 13 9.06 4.63 -3.48
C ILE A 13 9.67 4.09 -4.78
N SER A 14 10.94 3.66 -4.77
CA SER A 14 11.59 3.15 -5.98
C SER A 14 11.15 1.72 -6.30
N SER A 15 11.15 1.38 -7.60
CA SER A 15 10.96 0.01 -8.08
C SER A 15 11.95 -1.00 -7.48
N GLN A 16 13.16 -0.55 -7.14
CA GLN A 16 14.14 -1.37 -6.44
C GLN A 16 13.67 -1.76 -5.04
N THR A 17 13.05 -0.84 -4.31
CA THR A 17 12.48 -1.12 -2.98
C THR A 17 11.25 -2.00 -3.09
N GLU A 18 10.38 -1.76 -4.07
CA GLU A 18 9.23 -2.63 -4.33
C GLU A 18 9.67 -4.07 -4.57
N ARG A 19 10.66 -4.30 -5.45
CA ARG A 19 11.25 -5.64 -5.64
C ARG A 19 11.78 -6.26 -4.34
N LYS A 20 12.33 -5.47 -3.42
CA LYS A 20 12.77 -6.01 -2.13
C LYS A 20 11.59 -6.45 -1.25
N LEU A 21 10.48 -5.71 -1.32
CA LEU A 21 9.28 -5.95 -0.53
C LEU A 21 8.42 -7.09 -1.09
N THR A 22 8.44 -7.31 -2.40
CA THR A 22 7.73 -8.43 -3.04
C THR A 22 8.32 -9.78 -2.63
N PHE A 23 9.64 -9.86 -2.46
CA PHE A 23 10.36 -11.06 -2.03
C PHE A 23 10.56 -11.17 -0.51
N ALA A 24 10.12 -10.18 0.27
CA ALA A 24 10.15 -10.25 1.72
C ALA A 24 8.91 -10.96 2.26
N ASP A 25 8.95 -11.42 3.52
CA ASP A 25 7.83 -12.12 4.17
C ASP A 25 6.52 -11.30 4.22
N CYS A 26 6.59 -9.99 4.02
CA CYS A 26 5.41 -9.13 3.91
C CYS A 26 4.64 -9.30 2.60
N ALA A 27 5.25 -9.89 1.57
CA ALA A 27 4.67 -10.20 0.26
C ALA A 27 3.89 -9.01 -0.35
N GLN A 28 4.47 -7.81 -0.27
CA GLN A 28 3.77 -6.62 -0.76
C GLN A 28 3.64 -6.66 -2.28
N ILE A 29 2.45 -6.30 -2.77
CA ILE A 29 2.18 -6.13 -4.19
C ILE A 29 2.90 -4.86 -4.67
N PRO A 30 3.72 -4.93 -5.74
CA PRO A 30 4.41 -3.75 -6.26
C PRO A 30 3.40 -2.81 -6.92
N LEU A 31 3.70 -1.51 -6.98
CA LEU A 31 2.83 -0.53 -7.63
C LEU A 31 3.36 -0.11 -9.00
N HIS A 32 4.66 -0.25 -9.25
CA HIS A 32 5.23 -0.07 -10.57
C HIS A 32 5.02 -1.30 -11.45
N GLU A 33 4.61 -1.08 -12.69
CA GLU A 33 4.53 -2.14 -13.71
C GLU A 33 5.92 -2.74 -13.99
N GLY A 34 5.96 -4.04 -14.27
CA GLY A 34 7.18 -4.76 -14.65
C GLY A 34 8.16 -5.05 -13.51
N VAL A 35 7.80 -4.76 -12.25
CA VAL A 35 8.59 -5.19 -11.09
C VAL A 35 8.52 -6.72 -10.96
N GLU A 36 9.68 -7.33 -10.76
CA GLU A 36 9.81 -8.78 -10.54
C GLU A 36 9.10 -9.17 -9.23
N THR A 37 8.25 -10.20 -9.30
CA THR A 37 7.52 -10.77 -8.16
C THR A 37 7.74 -12.29 -8.11
N PRO A 38 7.70 -12.91 -6.93
CA PRO A 38 7.58 -14.36 -6.81
C PRO A 38 6.19 -14.83 -7.30
N ASP A 39 6.07 -16.13 -7.62
CA ASP A 39 4.87 -16.72 -8.24
C ASP A 39 3.58 -16.57 -7.41
N ASP A 40 3.71 -16.39 -6.10
CA ASP A 40 2.61 -16.25 -5.13
C ASP A 40 2.18 -14.79 -4.88
N VAL A 41 2.89 -13.80 -5.46
CA VAL A 41 2.54 -12.38 -5.37
C VAL A 41 1.93 -11.92 -6.68
N ILE A 42 0.65 -11.54 -6.61
CA ILE A 42 -0.09 -10.97 -7.74
C ILE A 42 0.58 -9.69 -8.21
N ARG A 43 0.69 -9.52 -9.53
CA ARG A 43 1.24 -8.31 -10.11
C ARG A 43 0.19 -7.22 -10.29
N ILE A 44 0.62 -5.96 -10.30
CA ILE A 44 -0.29 -4.81 -10.41
C ILE A 44 -1.12 -4.83 -11.70
N GLU A 45 -0.57 -5.37 -12.79
CA GLU A 45 -1.26 -5.43 -14.09
C GLU A 45 -2.43 -6.41 -14.10
N GLU A 46 -2.47 -7.34 -13.14
CA GLU A 46 -3.54 -8.32 -12.96
C GLU A 46 -4.63 -7.81 -12.02
N LEU A 47 -4.38 -6.69 -11.32
CA LEU A 47 -5.34 -6.12 -10.39
C LEU A 47 -6.34 -5.21 -11.10
N ARG A 48 -7.62 -5.48 -10.85
CA ARG A 48 -8.67 -4.49 -11.12
C ARG A 48 -8.66 -3.44 -10.01
N THR A 49 -7.99 -2.32 -10.27
CA THR A 49 -7.93 -1.21 -9.32
C THR A 49 -9.26 -0.45 -9.25
N MET A 50 -9.48 0.22 -8.14
CA MET A 50 -10.58 1.16 -7.94
C MET A 50 -10.01 2.55 -7.71
N GLN A 51 -10.64 3.56 -8.30
CA GLN A 51 -10.30 4.94 -7.99
C GLN A 51 -10.89 5.29 -6.61
N VAL A 52 -10.02 5.65 -5.68
CA VAL A 52 -10.37 5.97 -4.29
C VAL A 52 -9.96 7.39 -3.97
N ASP A 53 -10.91 8.15 -3.43
CA ASP A 53 -10.63 9.42 -2.77
C ASP A 53 -10.38 9.17 -1.28
N PHE A 54 -9.12 9.28 -0.86
CA PHE A 54 -8.73 9.01 0.52
C PHE A 54 -9.26 10.05 1.52
N GLU A 55 -9.56 11.29 1.09
CA GLU A 55 -10.20 12.27 1.97
C GLU A 55 -11.65 11.89 2.27
N VAL A 56 -12.37 11.43 1.25
CA VAL A 56 -13.75 10.92 1.41
C VAL A 56 -13.75 9.66 2.29
N VAL A 57 -12.81 8.74 2.07
CA VAL A 57 -12.66 7.54 2.92
C VAL A 57 -12.37 7.92 4.37
N ALA A 58 -11.48 8.87 4.61
CA ALA A 58 -11.14 9.32 5.96
C ALA A 58 -12.37 9.88 6.71
N LYS A 59 -13.20 10.69 6.03
CA LYS A 59 -14.47 11.18 6.58
C LYS A 59 -15.44 10.03 6.86
N LYS A 60 -15.62 9.12 5.89
CA LYS A 60 -16.51 7.96 6.04
C LYS A 60 -16.09 7.05 7.20
N LEU A 61 -14.79 6.82 7.39
CA LEU A 61 -14.27 6.03 8.51
C LEU A 61 -14.69 6.58 9.88
N GLN A 62 -14.67 7.90 10.05
CA GLN A 62 -15.16 8.54 11.28
C GLN A 62 -16.69 8.40 11.42
N GLU A 63 -17.44 8.63 10.34
CA GLU A 63 -18.91 8.52 10.33
C GLU A 63 -19.40 7.12 10.73
N ILE A 64 -18.74 6.06 10.28
CA ILE A 64 -19.19 4.68 10.54
C ILE A 64 -18.69 4.10 11.87
N GLN A 65 -17.91 4.85 12.68
CA GLN A 65 -17.41 4.34 13.96
C GLN A 65 -18.50 3.77 14.90
N PRO A 66 -19.68 4.41 15.07
CA PRO A 66 -20.73 3.85 15.92
C PRO A 66 -21.23 2.49 15.43
N TYR A 67 -21.36 2.34 14.10
CA TYR A 67 -21.74 1.08 13.48
C TYR A 67 -20.67 0.00 13.71
N LEU A 68 -19.39 0.33 13.52
CA LEU A 68 -18.29 -0.61 13.77
C LEU A 68 -18.18 -1.02 15.24
N LYS A 69 -18.39 -0.10 16.19
CA LYS A 69 -18.40 -0.39 17.63
C LYS A 69 -19.54 -1.37 17.98
N GLY A 70 -20.74 -1.09 17.50
CA GLY A 70 -21.89 -1.98 17.68
C GLY A 70 -21.66 -3.37 17.06
N TRP A 71 -20.98 -3.46 15.92
CA TRP A 71 -20.65 -4.74 15.28
C TRP A 71 -19.68 -5.60 16.10
N VAL A 72 -18.68 -5.00 16.75
CA VAL A 72 -17.69 -5.72 17.58
C VAL A 72 -18.21 -5.97 19.01
N GLY A 73 -19.35 -5.39 19.40
CA GLY A 73 -19.97 -5.58 20.72
C GLY A 73 -19.51 -4.59 21.79
N TYR A 74 -19.04 -3.40 21.38
CA TYR A 74 -18.75 -2.26 22.27
C TYR A 74 -19.95 -1.30 22.41
#